data_AF-A0A8S8YN06-F1
#
_entry.id   AF-A0A8S8YN06-F1
#
_cell.length_a   1.000
_cell.length_b   1.000
_cell.length_c   1.000
_cell.angle_alpha   90.00
_cell.angle_beta   90.00
_cell.angle_gamma   90.00
#
_symmetry.space_group_name_H-M   'P 1'
#
loop_
_entity.id
_entity.type
_entity.pdbx_description
1 polymer ?
#
loop_
_entity_poly.entity_id
_entity_poly.type
_entity_poly.pdbx_seq_one_letter_code
_entity_poly.pdbx_strand_id
1 'polypeptide(L)'
;MLLERKWISDRDGERKLTIHSLAGGNEKLSHLCEQAYPESLGDLDWVSHNHEHGVAQGWKFERFEVCHNPITEPHGYRFEKDGFILVHCGDSGPCENIEHLAPQADVMIIELGIPDYVDSPYHYTPSRLRDLALRNPDTIFLATHNFSESGDKSEQPDNVIEVEDGDVFTY
;
A
#
# COMPACT_ATOMS: atom_id res chain seq x y z
N MET A 1 -10.70 -10.17 -9.58
CA MET A 1 -11.07 -9.35 -10.77
C MET A 1 -12.57 -9.06 -10.73
N LEU A 2 -13.03 -7.84 -11.07
CA LEU A 2 -14.46 -7.49 -11.06
C LEU A 2 -15.31 -8.38 -11.97
N LEU A 3 -14.76 -8.73 -13.14
CA LEU A 3 -15.41 -9.61 -14.12
C LEU A 3 -15.63 -11.02 -13.58
N GLU A 4 -14.60 -11.63 -13.01
CA GLU A 4 -14.70 -12.96 -12.38
C GLU A 4 -15.75 -12.94 -11.27
N ARG A 5 -15.73 -11.93 -10.40
CA ARG A 5 -16.68 -11.82 -9.31
C ARG A 5 -18.12 -11.75 -9.80
N LYS A 6 -18.39 -10.85 -10.76
CA LYS A 6 -19.73 -10.67 -11.35
C LYS A 6 -20.25 -11.93 -12.04
N TRP A 7 -19.39 -12.67 -12.74
CA TRP A 7 -19.86 -13.76 -13.61
C TRP A 7 -19.67 -15.16 -13.03
N ILE A 8 -18.84 -15.31 -12.00
CA ILE A 8 -18.42 -16.61 -11.46
C ILE A 8 -18.68 -16.67 -9.95
N SER A 9 -17.95 -15.90 -9.12
CA SER A 9 -17.92 -16.13 -7.67
C SER A 9 -18.99 -15.40 -6.84
N ASP A 10 -19.70 -14.41 -7.39
CA ASP A 10 -20.72 -13.61 -6.69
C ASP A 10 -21.75 -13.03 -7.67
N ARG A 11 -22.42 -13.93 -8.41
CA ARG A 11 -23.30 -13.56 -9.54
C ARG A 11 -24.48 -12.70 -9.14
N ASP A 12 -24.97 -12.88 -7.92
CA ASP A 12 -26.10 -12.15 -7.36
C ASP A 12 -25.67 -10.84 -6.65
N GLY A 13 -24.35 -10.56 -6.58
CA GLY A 13 -23.81 -9.34 -5.98
C GLY A 13 -24.11 -9.20 -4.49
N GLU A 14 -24.19 -10.31 -3.76
CA GLU A 14 -24.59 -10.32 -2.35
C GLU A 14 -23.51 -9.70 -1.46
N ARG A 15 -22.23 -9.88 -1.83
CA ARG A 15 -21.12 -9.31 -1.08
C ARG A 15 -20.87 -7.91 -1.60
N LYS A 16 -20.94 -6.91 -0.73
CA LYS A 16 -20.52 -5.54 -1.08
C LYS A 16 -18.98 -5.48 -1.19
N LEU A 17 -18.49 -4.59 -2.04
CA LEU A 17 -17.08 -4.28 -2.22
C LEU A 17 -16.90 -2.77 -2.14
N THR A 18 -16.00 -2.29 -1.30
CA THR A 18 -15.60 -0.88 -1.31
C THR A 18 -14.20 -0.77 -1.87
N ILE A 19 -14.04 0.05 -2.90
CA ILE A 19 -12.75 0.37 -3.53
C ILE A 19 -12.29 1.72 -2.98
N HIS A 20 -11.14 1.71 -2.31
CA HIS A 20 -10.51 2.91 -1.79
C HIS A 20 -9.51 3.42 -2.84
N SER A 21 -9.77 4.59 -3.41
CA SER A 21 -8.93 5.16 -4.48
C SER A 21 -8.93 6.69 -4.44
N LEU A 22 -8.05 7.30 -5.24
CA LEU A 22 -8.03 8.75 -5.45
C LEU A 22 -9.36 9.27 -6.04
N ALA A 23 -9.61 10.57 -5.91
CA ALA A 23 -10.76 11.20 -6.55
C ALA A 23 -10.66 11.05 -8.08
N GLY A 24 -11.73 10.58 -8.74
CA GLY A 24 -11.64 10.20 -10.16
C GLY A 24 -11.27 8.73 -10.40
N GLY A 25 -10.97 7.97 -9.35
CA GLY A 25 -10.55 6.57 -9.45
C GLY A 25 -11.66 5.63 -9.93
N ASN A 26 -12.93 5.96 -9.66
CA ASN A 26 -14.06 5.18 -10.15
C ASN A 26 -14.18 5.29 -11.69
N GLU A 27 -13.89 6.47 -12.23
CA GLU A 27 -14.03 6.80 -13.65
C GLU A 27 -12.91 6.12 -14.43
N LYS A 28 -11.68 6.18 -13.89
CA LYS A 28 -10.51 5.44 -14.43
C LYS A 28 -10.77 3.95 -14.44
N LEU A 29 -11.25 3.37 -13.34
CA LEU A 29 -11.54 1.94 -13.25
C LEU A 29 -12.65 1.52 -14.22
N SER A 30 -13.72 2.30 -14.29
CA SER A 30 -14.85 2.04 -15.20
C SER A 30 -14.40 2.11 -16.65
N HIS A 31 -13.58 3.09 -17.01
CA HIS A 31 -13.02 3.21 -18.36
C HIS A 31 -12.14 2.01 -18.73
N LEU A 32 -11.23 1.59 -17.84
CA LEU A 32 -10.39 0.41 -18.05
C LEU A 32 -11.23 -0.86 -18.21
N CYS A 33 -12.27 -1.01 -17.39
CA CYS A 33 -13.20 -2.12 -17.46
C CYS A 33 -13.94 -2.16 -18.81
N GLU A 34 -14.45 -1.02 -19.27
CA GLU A 34 -15.14 -0.90 -20.55
C GLU A 34 -14.21 -1.16 -21.75
N GLN A 35 -12.96 -0.68 -21.69
CA GLN A 35 -11.97 -0.95 -22.73
C GLN A 35 -11.59 -2.43 -22.81
N ALA A 36 -11.42 -3.09 -21.66
CA ALA A 36 -11.02 -4.49 -21.60
C ALA A 36 -12.18 -5.44 -21.94
N TYR A 37 -13.39 -5.11 -21.49
CA TYR A 37 -14.57 -5.97 -21.61
C TYR A 37 -15.84 -5.14 -21.87
N PRO A 38 -16.02 -4.63 -23.10
CA PRO A 38 -17.15 -3.76 -23.44
C PRO A 38 -18.50 -4.34 -23.04
N GLU A 39 -19.37 -3.52 -22.45
CA GLU A 39 -20.75 -3.84 -22.02
C GLU A 39 -20.86 -4.98 -20.97
N SER A 40 -19.77 -5.59 -20.53
CA SER A 40 -19.78 -6.79 -19.67
C SER A 40 -19.88 -6.49 -18.16
N LEU A 41 -19.54 -5.25 -17.79
CA LEU A 41 -19.48 -4.78 -16.40
C LEU A 41 -20.50 -3.67 -16.12
N GLY A 42 -21.52 -3.51 -16.97
CA GLY A 42 -22.65 -2.61 -16.70
C GLY A 42 -23.52 -3.14 -15.56
N ASP A 43 -23.86 -2.30 -14.58
CA ASP A 43 -24.52 -2.64 -13.30
C ASP A 43 -23.57 -3.30 -12.26
N LEU A 44 -23.02 -2.47 -11.38
CA LEU A 44 -22.14 -2.84 -10.27
C LEU A 44 -22.66 -2.26 -8.95
N ASP A 45 -23.96 -2.37 -8.69
CA ASP A 45 -24.63 -1.85 -7.49
C ASP A 45 -24.07 -2.40 -6.16
N TRP A 46 -23.22 -3.43 -6.23
CA TRP A 46 -22.47 -4.01 -5.11
C TRP A 46 -21.08 -3.41 -4.90
N VAL A 47 -20.62 -2.53 -5.79
CA VAL A 47 -19.36 -1.78 -5.66
C VAL A 47 -19.65 -0.37 -5.17
N SER A 48 -18.94 0.06 -4.13
CA SER A 48 -18.88 1.45 -3.70
C SER A 48 -17.45 1.96 -3.76
N HIS A 49 -17.31 3.28 -3.81
CA HIS A 49 -16.01 3.95 -3.88
C HIS A 49 -15.84 4.87 -2.67
N ASN A 50 -14.63 4.88 -2.10
CA ASN A 50 -14.25 5.81 -1.05
C ASN A 50 -12.91 6.46 -1.42
N HIS A 51 -12.82 7.78 -1.25
CA HIS A 51 -11.61 8.55 -1.51
C HIS A 51 -11.15 9.36 -0.28
N GLU A 52 -11.74 9.10 0.87
CA GLU A 52 -11.47 9.74 2.15
C GLU A 52 -11.01 8.70 3.19
N HIS A 53 -10.70 9.17 4.40
CA HIS A 53 -10.51 8.34 5.59
C HIS A 53 -11.80 7.63 6.02
N GLY A 54 -11.70 6.66 6.93
CA GLY A 54 -12.89 5.97 7.42
C GLY A 54 -12.63 4.79 8.33
N VAL A 55 -13.60 3.88 8.39
CA VAL A 55 -13.52 2.63 9.15
C VAL A 55 -13.87 1.46 8.24
N ALA A 56 -13.02 0.42 8.25
CA ALA A 56 -13.26 -0.83 7.53
C ALA A 56 -13.01 -2.02 8.45
N GLN A 57 -14.04 -2.84 8.70
CA GLN A 57 -13.94 -4.04 9.54
C GLN A 57 -13.33 -3.79 10.94
N GLY A 58 -13.68 -2.65 11.54
CA GLY A 58 -13.17 -2.22 12.85
C GLY A 58 -11.79 -1.55 12.82
N TRP A 59 -11.14 -1.47 11.67
CA TRP A 59 -9.92 -0.68 11.49
C TRP A 59 -10.27 0.76 11.13
N LYS A 60 -9.82 1.72 11.93
CA LYS A 60 -9.78 3.11 11.49
C LYS A 60 -8.64 3.25 10.49
N PHE A 61 -8.87 3.91 9.36
CA PHE A 61 -7.81 4.18 8.39
C PHE A 61 -7.78 5.63 7.98
N GLU A 62 -6.57 6.13 7.75
CA GLU A 62 -6.28 7.48 7.28
C GLU A 62 -5.33 7.38 6.08
N ARG A 63 -5.47 8.31 5.13
CA ARG A 63 -4.61 8.43 3.96
C ARG A 63 -3.67 9.61 4.14
N PHE A 64 -2.40 9.46 3.75
CA PHE A 64 -1.41 10.53 3.83
C PHE A 64 -0.59 10.61 2.54
N GLU A 65 -0.18 11.81 2.15
CA GLU A 65 0.65 12.02 0.95
C GLU A 65 2.06 11.47 1.16
N VAL A 66 2.66 10.97 0.08
CA VAL A 66 4.04 10.44 0.10
C VAL A 66 4.87 11.03 -1.04
N CYS A 67 6.18 10.82 -1.03
CA CYS A 67 7.08 11.41 -2.02
C CYS A 67 7.24 10.50 -3.23
N HIS A 68 6.37 10.65 -4.22
CA HIS A 68 6.47 9.96 -5.50
C HIS A 68 5.98 10.89 -6.64
N ASN A 69 5.97 10.41 -7.90
CA ASN A 69 5.56 11.22 -9.05
C ASN A 69 4.16 11.83 -8.84
N PRO A 70 4.02 13.18 -8.79
CA PRO A 70 2.75 13.83 -8.45
C PRO A 70 1.58 13.49 -9.39
N ILE A 71 1.85 13.09 -10.64
CA ILE A 71 0.82 12.66 -11.59
C ILE A 71 0.02 11.46 -11.06
N THR A 72 0.62 10.68 -10.17
CA THR A 72 -0.01 9.49 -9.56
C THR A 72 -0.85 9.81 -8.33
N GLU A 73 -0.80 11.04 -7.81
CA GLU A 73 -1.37 11.42 -6.50
C GLU A 73 -1.02 10.37 -5.43
N PRO A 74 0.28 10.22 -5.10
CA PRO A 74 0.76 9.08 -4.34
C PRO A 74 0.39 9.21 -2.86
N HIS A 75 -0.08 8.11 -2.28
CA HIS A 75 -0.49 8.08 -0.88
C HIS A 75 -0.18 6.74 -0.21
N GLY A 76 0.17 6.84 1.07
CA GLY A 76 0.17 5.73 2.01
C GLY A 76 -1.11 5.68 2.83
N TYR A 77 -1.26 4.60 3.61
CA TYR A 77 -2.37 4.38 4.52
C TYR A 77 -1.87 4.06 5.93
N ARG A 78 -2.45 4.73 6.93
CA ARG A 78 -2.30 4.39 8.34
C ARG A 78 -3.56 3.68 8.79
N PHE A 79 -3.42 2.49 9.38
CA PHE A 79 -4.50 1.70 9.95
C PHE A 79 -4.30 1.59 11.46
N GLU A 80 -5.39 1.69 12.21
CA GLU A 80 -5.40 1.58 13.65
C GLU A 80 -6.55 0.69 14.11
N LYS A 81 -6.25 -0.25 15.01
CA LYS A 81 -7.25 -1.09 15.66
C LYS A 81 -6.74 -1.57 17.01
N ASP A 82 -7.56 -1.39 18.05
CA ASP A 82 -7.27 -1.89 19.41
C ASP A 82 -5.88 -1.48 19.95
N GLY A 83 -5.40 -0.30 19.56
CA GLY A 83 -4.09 0.23 19.94
C GLY A 83 -2.93 -0.17 19.02
N PHE A 84 -3.13 -1.11 18.09
CA PHE A 84 -2.15 -1.51 17.10
C PHE A 84 -2.19 -0.60 15.87
N ILE A 85 -1.03 -0.14 15.41
CA ILE A 85 -0.84 0.81 14.30
C ILE A 85 -0.01 0.13 13.19
N LEU A 86 -0.67 -0.06 12.04
CA LEU A 86 -0.05 -0.53 10.80
C LEU A 86 0.03 0.63 9.81
N VAL A 87 1.22 0.89 9.26
CA VAL A 87 1.40 1.87 8.19
C VAL A 87 1.81 1.15 6.92
N HIS A 88 1.18 1.48 5.79
CA HIS A 88 1.58 1.05 4.46
C HIS A 88 1.93 2.26 3.62
N CYS A 89 3.21 2.46 3.30
CA CYS A 89 3.68 3.69 2.65
C CYS A 89 3.32 3.78 1.16
N GLY A 90 3.12 2.63 0.49
CA GLY A 90 3.07 2.60 -0.97
C GLY A 90 4.44 2.94 -1.57
N ASP A 91 4.47 3.28 -2.86
CA ASP A 91 5.68 3.74 -3.53
C ASP A 91 5.99 5.18 -3.09
N SER A 92 7.18 5.38 -2.54
CA SER A 92 7.65 6.65 -2.02
C SER A 92 9.16 6.65 -1.82
N GLY A 93 9.79 7.83 -1.91
CA GLY A 93 11.05 8.10 -1.23
C GLY A 93 10.84 8.68 0.16
N PRO A 94 11.92 9.08 0.87
CA PRO A 94 11.80 9.69 2.18
C PRO A 94 10.94 10.96 2.18
N CYS A 95 10.04 11.08 3.15
CA CYS A 95 9.18 12.25 3.30
C CYS A 95 8.77 12.49 4.76
N GLU A 96 8.30 13.71 5.06
CA GLU A 96 7.92 14.13 6.42
C GLU A 96 6.85 13.23 7.05
N ASN A 97 5.86 12.77 6.27
CA ASN A 97 4.82 11.88 6.77
C ASN A 97 5.39 10.52 7.19
N ILE A 98 6.32 9.94 6.43
CA ILE A 98 6.96 8.67 6.81
C ILE A 98 7.83 8.87 8.05
N GLU A 99 8.60 9.95 8.12
CA GLU A 99 9.42 10.30 9.28
C GLU A 99 8.58 10.49 10.55
N HIS A 100 7.41 11.11 10.42
CA HIS A 100 6.48 11.32 11.53
C HIS A 100 5.80 10.03 11.97
N LEU A 101 5.41 9.17 11.03
CA LEU A 101 4.63 7.95 11.29
C LEU A 101 5.49 6.76 11.72
N ALA A 102 6.76 6.70 11.33
CA ALA A 102 7.67 5.62 11.71
C ALA A 102 7.69 5.35 13.22
N PRO A 103 7.98 6.32 14.11
CA PRO A 103 8.03 6.07 15.56
C PRO A 103 6.66 5.77 16.19
N GLN A 104 5.56 5.93 15.46
CA GLN A 104 4.20 5.66 15.93
C GLN A 104 3.69 4.29 15.49
N ALA A 105 4.33 3.67 14.50
CA ALA A 105 3.90 2.40 13.94
C ALA A 105 4.46 1.24 14.75
N ASP A 106 3.61 0.25 15.04
CA ASP A 106 4.09 -1.07 15.45
C ASP A 106 4.71 -1.79 14.26
N VAL A 107 4.05 -1.69 13.10
CA VAL A 107 4.51 -2.26 11.82
C VAL A 107 4.39 -1.22 10.70
N MET A 108 5.45 -1.07 9.92
CA MET A 108 5.49 -0.22 8.73
C MET A 108 5.90 -1.03 7.49
N ILE A 109 4.97 -1.17 6.54
CA ILE A 109 5.22 -1.72 5.20
C ILE A 109 5.77 -0.59 4.33
N ILE A 110 6.98 -0.79 3.82
CA ILE A 110 7.74 0.23 3.10
C ILE A 110 8.43 -0.37 1.88
N GLU A 111 8.54 0.40 0.80
CA GLU A 111 9.21 -0.08 -0.41
C GLU A 111 10.74 -0.13 -0.27
N LEU A 112 11.37 -0.93 -1.13
CA LEU A 112 12.81 -0.97 -1.35
C LEU A 112 13.08 -0.98 -2.87
N GLY A 113 12.59 0.04 -3.57
CA GLY A 113 12.42 0.02 -5.03
C GLY A 113 13.69 0.23 -5.86
N ILE A 114 14.79 0.70 -5.27
CA ILE A 114 16.03 0.97 -6.01
C ILE A 114 17.31 0.72 -5.18
N PRO A 115 18.45 0.40 -5.82
CA PRO A 115 19.73 0.30 -5.14
C PRO A 115 20.33 1.67 -4.80
N ASP A 116 21.26 1.71 -3.84
CA ASP A 116 21.87 2.97 -3.34
C ASP A 116 22.59 3.82 -4.40
N TYR A 117 23.03 3.22 -5.51
CA TYR A 117 23.72 3.95 -6.58
C TYR A 117 22.76 4.65 -7.57
N VAL A 118 21.44 4.46 -7.42
CA VAL A 118 20.43 5.16 -8.23
C VAL A 118 19.99 6.41 -7.50
N ASP A 119 20.20 7.57 -8.13
CA ASP A 119 19.74 8.85 -7.60
C ASP A 119 18.29 9.11 -8.00
N SER A 120 17.38 8.87 -7.07
CA SER A 120 15.96 9.21 -7.21
C SER A 120 15.40 9.71 -5.89
N PRO A 121 14.55 10.76 -5.89
CA PRO A 121 13.82 11.19 -4.70
C PRO A 121 12.58 10.33 -4.42
N TYR A 122 12.16 9.47 -5.35
CA TYR A 122 10.82 8.86 -5.35
C TYR A 122 10.76 7.42 -4.84
N HIS A 123 11.90 6.86 -4.41
CA HIS A 123 11.99 5.48 -3.94
C HIS A 123 12.95 5.38 -2.75
N TYR A 124 12.72 4.38 -1.90
CA TYR A 124 13.66 4.01 -0.85
C TYR A 124 14.81 3.18 -1.41
N THR A 125 15.99 3.42 -0.86
CA THR A 125 17.19 2.60 -1.07
C THR A 125 17.51 1.84 0.22
N PRO A 126 18.37 0.80 0.16
CA PRO A 126 18.81 0.07 1.35
C PRO A 126 19.36 0.97 2.45
N SER A 127 20.23 1.94 2.11
CA SER A 127 20.79 2.86 3.11
C SER A 127 19.73 3.78 3.74
N ARG A 128 18.79 4.30 2.95
CA ARG A 128 17.71 5.17 3.46
C ARG A 128 16.78 4.43 4.42
N LEU A 129 16.44 3.18 4.10
CA LEU A 129 15.62 2.34 4.97
C LEU A 129 16.38 1.99 6.25
N ARG A 130 17.66 1.60 6.13
CA ARG A 130 18.55 1.35 7.27
C ARG A 130 18.58 2.54 8.23
N ASP A 131 18.77 3.75 7.71
CA ASP A 131 18.83 4.97 8.52
C ASP A 131 17.50 5.28 9.22
N LEU A 132 16.35 5.02 8.57
CA LEU A 132 15.04 5.14 9.19
C LEU A 132 14.85 4.10 10.29
N ALA A 133 15.20 2.84 10.03
CA ALA A 133 15.02 1.73 10.97
C ALA A 133 15.89 1.87 12.22
N LEU A 134 17.15 2.31 12.08
CA LEU A 134 18.05 2.55 13.21
C LEU A 134 17.56 3.67 14.14
N ARG A 135 16.81 4.65 13.61
CA ARG A 135 16.21 5.73 14.40
C ARG A 135 14.89 5.35 15.06
N ASN A 136 14.26 4.25 14.62
CA ASN A 136 12.97 3.77 15.09
C ASN A 136 13.08 2.28 15.48
N PRO A 137 13.88 1.94 16.51
CA PRO A 137 14.18 0.55 16.85
C PRO A 137 12.96 -0.26 17.34
N ASP A 138 11.91 0.42 17.81
CA ASP A 138 10.67 -0.21 18.30
C ASP A 138 9.67 -0.54 17.18
N THR A 139 9.91 -0.06 15.95
CA THR A 139 9.05 -0.28 14.79
C THR A 139 9.59 -1.43 13.95
N ILE A 140 8.70 -2.35 13.56
CA ILE A 140 9.03 -3.42 12.61
C ILE A 140 8.78 -2.93 11.19
N PHE A 141 9.82 -2.91 10.37
CA PHE A 141 9.73 -2.53 8.97
C PHE A 141 9.61 -3.78 8.09
N LEU A 142 8.51 -3.88 7.35
CA LEU A 142 8.32 -4.92 6.32
C LEU A 142 8.66 -4.31 4.96
N ALA A 143 9.88 -4.57 4.49
CA ALA A 143 10.40 -4.06 3.24
C ALA A 143 9.90 -4.90 2.06
N THR A 144 9.16 -4.28 1.14
CA THR A 144 8.56 -4.91 -0.05
C THR A 144 8.95 -4.14 -1.33
N HIS A 145 8.36 -4.48 -2.48
CA HIS A 145 8.63 -3.82 -3.76
C HIS A 145 10.14 -3.74 -4.04
N ASN A 146 10.82 -4.89 -3.90
CA ASN A 146 12.27 -4.98 -3.90
C ASN A 146 12.83 -4.86 -5.32
N PHE A 147 13.94 -4.13 -5.50
CA PHE A 147 14.65 -4.03 -6.77
C PHE A 147 15.46 -5.30 -7.11
N SER A 148 15.78 -6.12 -6.10
CA SER A 148 16.55 -7.35 -6.27
C SER A 148 15.67 -8.58 -6.54
N GLU A 149 16.31 -9.67 -6.97
CA GLU A 149 15.63 -10.96 -7.08
C GLU A 149 15.29 -11.53 -5.70
N SER A 150 14.25 -12.35 -5.62
CA SER A 150 13.91 -13.06 -4.38
C SER A 150 15.10 -13.89 -3.88
N GLY A 151 15.34 -13.85 -2.57
CA GLY A 151 16.53 -14.42 -1.92
C GLY A 151 17.74 -13.48 -1.82
N ASP A 152 17.85 -12.44 -2.67
CA ASP A 152 18.94 -11.46 -2.60
C ASP A 152 18.56 -10.32 -1.64
N LYS A 153 18.94 -10.49 -0.36
CA LYS A 153 18.66 -9.52 0.70
C LYS A 153 19.78 -8.51 0.88
N SER A 154 19.41 -7.26 1.11
CA SER A 154 20.34 -6.24 1.57
C SER A 154 20.70 -6.46 3.04
N GLU A 155 21.87 -6.00 3.45
CA GLU A 155 22.21 -5.99 4.88
C GLU A 155 21.33 -4.93 5.56
N GLN A 156 20.55 -5.33 6.56
CA GLN A 156 19.63 -4.44 7.27
C GLN A 156 19.66 -4.71 8.79
N PRO A 157 19.21 -3.75 9.63
CA PRO A 157 19.03 -3.98 11.06
C PRO A 157 17.96 -5.04 11.34
N ASP A 158 17.99 -5.62 12.54
CA ASP A 158 17.09 -6.73 12.93
C ASP A 158 15.60 -6.40 12.88
N ASN A 159 15.24 -5.10 12.97
CA ASN A 159 13.86 -4.63 12.87
C ASN A 159 13.41 -4.37 11.42
N VAL A 160 14.20 -4.74 10.41
CA VAL A 160 13.83 -4.70 9.00
C VAL A 160 13.76 -6.12 8.45
N ILE A 161 12.61 -6.47 7.90
CA ILE A 161 12.34 -7.75 7.28
C ILE A 161 12.03 -7.51 5.81
N GLU A 162 12.96 -7.88 4.92
CA GLU A 162 12.67 -7.95 3.48
C GLU A 162 11.74 -9.15 3.23
N VAL A 163 10.49 -8.85 2.90
CA VAL A 163 9.40 -9.82 2.76
C VAL A 163 9.35 -10.41 1.35
N GLU A 164 8.85 -11.64 1.25
CA GLU A 164 8.66 -12.36 0.01
C GLU A 164 7.18 -12.73 -0.22
N ASP A 165 6.87 -13.11 -1.46
CA ASP A 165 5.53 -13.54 -1.84
C ASP A 165 5.08 -14.74 -1.00
N GLY A 166 3.97 -14.56 -0.29
CA GLY A 166 3.35 -15.59 0.54
C GLY A 166 3.74 -15.55 2.02
N ASP A 167 4.60 -14.62 2.43
CA ASP A 167 4.92 -14.41 3.84
C ASP A 167 3.68 -14.03 4.66
N VAL A 168 3.63 -14.54 5.90
CA VAL A 168 2.55 -14.27 6.86
C VAL A 168 3.15 -13.89 8.20
N PHE A 169 2.68 -12.77 8.74
CA PHE A 169 3.13 -12.24 10.03
C PHE A 169 1.99 -12.24 11.05
N THR A 170 2.33 -12.42 12.32
CA THR A 170 1.38 -12.35 13.45
C THR A 170 2.04 -11.58 14.57
N TYR A 171 1.32 -10.59 15.11
CA TYR A 171 1.76 -9.68 16.15
C TYR A 171 0.75 -9.67 17.29
#